data_AF-R7TL44-F1
#
_entry.id   AF-R7TL44-F1
#
_cell.length_a   1.000
_cell.length_b   1.000
_cell.length_c   1.000
_cell.angle_alpha   90.00
_cell.angle_beta   90.00
_cell.angle_gamma   90.00
#
_symmetry.space_group_name_H-M   'P 1'
#
loop_
_entity.id
_entity.type
_entity.pdbx_description
1 polymer ?
#
loop_
_entity_poly.entity_id
_entity_poly.type
_entity_poly.pdbx_seq_one_letter_code
_entity_poly.pdbx_strand_id
1 'polypeptide(L)' 'LDREDAESLLIPVQEGLFLVRESTSFPGDYTLCVCCNWRVEHYHIMYKENKLTIDDEEFFENLTQLIEGMRN' A
#
# COMPACT_ATOMS: atom_id res chain seq x y z
N LEU A 1 5.50 2.39 -11.71
CA LEU A 1 4.40 3.35 -11.42
C LEU A 1 4.90 4.26 -10.32
N ASP A 2 5.08 5.53 -10.61
CA ASP A 2 5.50 6.48 -9.58
C ASP A 2 4.31 6.94 -8.74
N ARG A 3 4.54 7.89 -7.83
CA ARG A 3 3.53 8.38 -6.91
C ARG A 3 2.41 9.15 -7.63
N GLU A 4 2.76 10.04 -8.56
CA GLU A 4 1.81 10.93 -9.23
C GLU A 4 0.91 10.13 -10.19
N ASP A 5 1.47 9.17 -10.90
CA ASP A 5 0.70 8.26 -11.75
C ASP A 5 -0.29 7.42 -10.92
N ALA A 6 0.15 6.93 -9.76
CA ALA A 6 -0.70 6.15 -8.85
C ALA A 6 -1.86 6.99 -8.30
N GLU A 7 -1.59 8.22 -7.87
CA GLU A 7 -2.63 9.15 -7.41
C GLU A 7 -3.62 9.46 -8.54
N SER A 8 -3.15 9.62 -9.77
CA SER A 8 -4.00 9.86 -10.94
C SER A 8 -4.94 8.71 -11.26
N LEU A 9 -4.51 7.46 -11.05
CA LEU A 9 -5.35 6.26 -11.22
C LEU A 9 -6.43 6.11 -10.14
N LEU A 10 -6.29 6.83 -9.03
CA LEU A 10 -7.20 6.80 -7.89
C LEU A 10 -8.14 8.01 -7.84
N ILE A 11 -8.26 8.74 -8.96
CA ILE A 11 -9.21 9.87 -9.12
C ILE A 11 -10.45 9.40 -9.91
N PRO A 12 -11.68 9.75 -9.45
CA PRO A 12 -11.98 10.46 -8.21
C PRO A 12 -11.70 9.59 -6.99
N VAL A 13 -11.22 10.22 -5.91
CA VAL A 13 -10.97 9.51 -4.65
C VAL A 13 -12.29 8.94 -4.13
N GLN A 14 -12.33 7.63 -4.01
CA GLN A 14 -13.47 6.89 -3.49
C GLN A 14 -12.99 5.97 -2.37
N GLU A 15 -13.67 6.05 -1.22
CA GLU A 15 -13.32 5.28 -0.02
C GLU A 15 -13.18 3.78 -0.34
N GLY A 16 -12.07 3.19 0.09
CA GLY A 16 -11.79 1.78 -0.09
C GLY A 16 -11.20 1.39 -1.46
N LEU A 17 -11.00 2.33 -2.39
CA LEU A 17 -10.14 2.07 -3.55
C LEU A 17 -8.68 1.97 -3.12
N PHE A 18 -7.94 1.06 -3.73
CA PHE A 18 -6.52 0.88 -3.47
C PHE A 18 -5.80 0.32 -4.69
N LEU A 19 -4.47 0.47 -4.69
CA LEU A 19 -3.57 -0.26 -5.59
C LEU A 19 -2.26 -0.56 -4.87
N VAL A 20 -1.53 -1.55 -5.38
CA VAL A 20 -0.17 -1.87 -4.93
C VAL A 20 0.77 -1.64 -6.11
N ARG A 21 1.91 -1.00 -5.85
CA ARG A 21 2.95 -0.73 -6.85
C ARG A 21 4.33 -1.04 -6.29
N GLU A 22 5.30 -1.25 -7.16
CA GLU A 22 6.71 -1.28 -6.75
C GLU A 22 7.13 0.09 -6.18
N SER A 23 7.94 0.06 -5.13
CA SER A 23 8.47 1.26 -4.52
C SER A 23 9.60 1.84 -5.37
N THR A 24 9.47 3.13 -5.71
CA THR A 24 10.51 3.90 -6.40
C THR A 24 11.59 4.42 -5.44
N SER A 25 11.24 4.58 -4.16
CA SER A 25 12.15 5.06 -3.11
C SER A 25 12.97 3.94 -2.49
N PHE A 26 12.43 2.71 -2.48
CA PHE A 26 13.03 1.52 -1.89
C PHE A 26 12.98 0.36 -2.91
N PRO A 27 13.97 0.24 -3.81
CA PRO A 27 13.96 -0.80 -4.84
C PRO A 27 13.87 -2.21 -4.24
N GLY A 28 12.93 -3.01 -4.74
CA GLY A 28 12.64 -4.37 -4.25
C GLY A 28 11.44 -4.46 -3.30
N ASP A 29 11.01 -3.32 -2.75
CA ASP A 29 9.83 -3.23 -1.89
C ASP A 29 8.60 -2.73 -2.67
N TYR A 30 7.46 -2.68 -1.97
CA TYR A 30 6.20 -2.24 -2.54
C TYR A 30 5.63 -1.02 -1.79
N THR A 31 4.66 -0.35 -2.41
CA THR A 31 3.86 0.71 -1.81
C THR A 31 2.40 0.36 -1.98
N LEU A 32 1.65 0.38 -0.87
CA LEU A 32 0.18 0.31 -0.88
C LEU A 32 -0.37 1.74 -0.93
N CYS A 33 -1.16 2.04 -1.95
CA CYS A 33 -1.87 3.31 -2.10
C CYS A 33 -3.34 3.10 -1.73
N VAL A 34 -3.89 3.81 -0.74
CA VAL A 34 -5.27 3.65 -0.27
C VAL A 34 -6.02 4.98 -0.31
N CYS A 35 -7.21 4.99 -0.91
CA CYS A 35 -8.15 6.08 -0.80
C CYS A 35 -8.87 6.03 0.54
N CYS A 36 -8.58 6.99 1.41
CA CYS A 36 -9.22 7.14 2.71
C CYS A 36 -9.34 8.63 3.07
N ASN A 37 -10.45 9.04 3.68
CA ASN A 37 -10.64 10.42 4.15
C ASN A 37 -10.41 11.47 3.04
N TRP A 38 -10.89 11.19 1.82
CA TRP A 38 -10.78 12.09 0.66
C TRP A 38 -9.34 12.36 0.19
N ARG A 39 -8.39 11.51 0.58
CA ARG A 39 -6.98 11.56 0.14
C ARG A 39 -6.45 10.17 -0.18
N VAL A 40 -5.31 10.13 -0.86
CA VAL A 40 -4.57 8.89 -1.12
C VAL A 40 -3.41 8.81 -0.13
N GLU A 41 -3.46 7.82 0.77
CA GLU A 41 -2.37 7.45 1.65
C GLU A 41 -1.42 6.48 0.97
N HIS A 42 -0.14 6.52 1.32
CA HIS A 42 0.90 5.65 0.74
C HIS A 42 1.70 5.00 1.86
N TYR A 43 1.61 3.69 1.96
CA TYR A 43 2.26 2.87 3.00
C TYR A 43 3.37 2.03 2.40
N HIS A 44 4.51 1.93 3.08
CA HIS A 44 5.63 1.11 2.62
C HIS A 44 5.40 -0.35 3.03
N ILE A 45 5.37 -1.25 2.05
CA ILE A 45 5.31 -2.70 2.28
C ILE A 45 6.70 -3.28 2.05
N MET A 46 7.21 -3.98 3.04
CA MET A 46 8.51 -4.66 2.99
C MET A 46 8.39 -6.13 3.41
N TYR A 47 9.33 -6.96 2.95
CA TYR A 47 9.42 -8.36 3.33
C TYR A 47 10.50 -8.56 4.39
N LYS A 48 10.12 -9.01 5.58
CA LYS A 48 11.00 -9.17 6.74
C LYS A 48 10.56 -10.38 7.56
N GLU A 49 11.53 -11.14 8.07
CA GLU A 49 11.26 -12.33 8.90
C GLU A 49 10.27 -13.33 8.25
N ASN A 50 10.41 -13.51 6.93
CA ASN A 50 9.56 -14.38 6.12
C ASN A 50 8.07 -13.95 6.04
N LYS A 51 7.77 -12.67 6.34
CA LYS A 51 6.44 -12.06 6.34
C LYS A 51 6.43 -10.71 5.64
N LEU A 52 5.26 -10.24 5.23
CA LEU A 52 5.05 -8.86 4.78
C LEU A 52 4.79 -7.97 5.99
N THR A 53 5.27 -6.74 5.95
CA THR A 53 4.95 -5.74 6.98
C THR A 53 4.73 -4.37 6.36
N ILE A 54 3.90 -3.56 7.02
CA ILE A 54 3.71 -2.14 6.72
C ILE A 54 4.49 -1.32 7.74
N ASP A 55 5.40 -0.47 7.27
CA ASP A 55 6.19 0.46 8.08
C ASP A 55 6.90 -0.19 9.31
N ASP A 56 7.15 -1.51 9.26
CA ASP A 56 7.72 -2.34 10.34
C ASP A 56 6.85 -2.43 11.62
N GLU A 57 5.54 -2.18 11.51
CA GLU A 57 4.61 -2.18 12.66
C GLU A 57 3.79 -3.48 12.75
N GLU A 58 3.16 -3.92 11.65
CA GLU A 58 2.28 -5.09 11.62
C GLU A 58 2.76 -6.12 10.59
N PHE A 59 2.67 -7.42 10.92
CA PHE A 59 3.20 -8.51 10.11
C PHE A 59 2.10 -9.45 9.59
N PHE A 60 2.18 -9.79 8.31
CA PHE A 60 1.19 -10.56 7.58
C PHE A 60 1.85 -11.70 6.80
N GLU A 61 1.18 -12.86 6.71
CA GLU A 61 1.73 -14.01 5.97
C GLU A 61 1.73 -13.80 4.46
N ASN A 62 0.79 -12.99 3.96
CA ASN A 62 0.62 -12.73 2.53
C ASN A 62 -0.14 -11.41 2.29
N LEU A 63 -0.15 -10.99 1.02
CA LEU A 63 -0.74 -9.71 0.61
C LEU A 63 -2.24 -9.66 0.88
N THR A 64 -2.96 -10.77 0.76
CA THR A 64 -4.40 -10.82 1.05
C THR A 64 -4.68 -10.45 2.50
N GLN A 65 -3.95 -11.06 3.46
CA GLN A 65 -4.09 -10.75 4.88
C GLN A 65 -3.74 -9.29 5.20
N LEU A 66 -2.68 -8.76 4.56
CA LEU A 66 -2.29 -7.35 4.70
C LEU A 66 -3.42 -6.42 4.25
N ILE A 67 -4.00 -6.66 3.08
CA ILE A 67 -5.11 -5.85 2.57
C ILE A 67 -6.37 -5.97 3.45
N GLU A 68 -6.66 -7.16 3.98
CA GLU A 68 -7.78 -7.36 4.91
C GLU A 68 -7.55 -6.62 6.23
N GLY A 69 -6.33 -6.63 6.78
CA GLY A 69 -5.96 -5.90 7.99
C GLY A 69 -6.16 -4.39 7.87
N MET A 70 -5.84 -3.81 6.70
CA MET A 70 -5.98 -2.37 6.42
C MET A 70 -7.42 -1.88 6.23
N ARG A 71 -8.42 -2.78 6.16
CA ARG A 71 -9.82 -2.44 5.88
C ARG A 71 -10.71 -2.38 7.13
N ASN A 72 -10.17 -2.60 8.33
CA ASN A 72 -10.90 -2.64 9.59
C ASN A 72 -10.97 -1.29 10.31
#